data_AF-A0AB34GQH3-F1
#
_entry.id   AF-A0AB34GQH3-F1
#
_cell.length_a   1.000
_cell.length_b   1.000
_cell.length_c   1.000
_cell.angle_alpha   90.00
_cell.angle_beta   90.00
_cell.angle_gamma   90.00
#
_symmetry.space_group_name_H-M   'P 1'
#
loop_
_entity.id
_entity.type
_entity.pdbx_description
1 polymer ?
#
loop_
_entity_poly.entity_id
_entity_poly.type
_entity_poly.pdbx_seq_one_letter_code
_entity_poly.pdbx_strand_id
1 'polypeptide(L)'
;MEALRESVLHLALQMSTYKRATLDEEDLVDSLSEGDVYPNHLQVNFRSPRSGQRCWAARTQLEKRLVVLVALLAAGMVACLAALGIQYRTRTPSVCLSEACISVTSSILSSMDPTVDPCQDFFTYACGGWIKANPVPDGHSRWGTFSNLWEHNQAIIKHLLGKHPLGKHLAAGPVDGLQSTAVRWTYLARPG
;
A
#
# COMPACT_ATOMS: atom_id res chain seq x y z
N MET A 1 9.63 -6.95 -6.91
CA MET A 1 9.62 -5.71 -7.70
C MET A 1 10.50 -4.61 -7.09
N GLU A 2 10.73 -4.60 -5.78
CA GLU A 2 11.64 -3.65 -5.12
C GLU A 2 13.12 -3.85 -5.52
N ALA A 3 13.60 -5.10 -5.61
CA ALA A 3 14.97 -5.41 -6.03
C ALA A 3 15.33 -4.92 -7.46
N LEU A 4 14.34 -4.85 -8.37
CA LEU A 4 14.56 -4.36 -9.72
C LEU A 4 14.62 -2.82 -9.75
N ARG A 5 13.85 -2.17 -8.86
CA ARG A 5 13.83 -0.71 -8.68
C ARG A 5 15.13 -0.21 -8.06
N GLU A 6 15.69 -0.94 -7.10
CA GLU A 6 16.98 -0.60 -6.49
C GLU A 6 18.14 -0.76 -7.48
N SER A 7 18.13 -1.83 -8.29
CA SER A 7 19.14 -2.06 -9.33
C SER A 7 19.19 -0.92 -10.36
N VAL A 8 18.03 -0.43 -10.81
CA VAL A 8 17.93 0.68 -11.79
C VAL A 8 18.37 2.01 -11.17
N LEU A 9 18.08 2.26 -9.89
CA LEU A 9 18.56 3.44 -9.16
C LEU A 9 20.08 3.41 -8.97
N HIS A 10 20.67 2.24 -8.72
CA HIS A 10 22.12 2.07 -8.58
C HIS A 10 22.87 2.38 -9.89
N LEU A 11 22.33 1.97 -11.03
CA LEU A 11 22.90 2.29 -12.34
C LEU A 11 22.80 3.79 -12.69
N ALA A 12 21.67 4.43 -12.34
CA ALA A 12 21.47 5.86 -12.59
C ALA A 12 22.40 6.75 -11.74
N LEU A 13 22.74 6.33 -10.52
CA LEU A 13 23.65 7.06 -9.64
C LEU A 13 25.13 6.92 -10.06
N GLN A 14 25.54 5.76 -10.60
CA GLN A 14 26.90 5.54 -11.09
C GLN A 14 27.24 6.40 -12.31
N MET A 15 26.28 6.66 -13.20
CA MET A 15 26.52 7.49 -14.41
C MET A 15 26.57 9.01 -14.15
N SER A 16 26.17 9.47 -12.95
CA SER A 16 26.15 10.89 -12.56
C SER A 16 27.45 11.36 -11.91
N THR A 17 28.38 10.45 -11.58
CA THR A 17 29.62 10.76 -10.87
C THR A 17 30.84 10.66 -11.79
N TYR A 18 30.85 11.40 -12.90
CA TYR A 18 32.10 11.66 -13.61
C TYR A 18 32.57 13.09 -13.32
N LYS A 19 33.80 13.14 -12.81
CA LYS A 19 34.50 14.22 -12.11
C LYS A 19 34.49 15.57 -12.85
N ARG A 20 34.15 16.60 -12.08
CA ARG A 20 34.61 17.98 -12.25
C ARG A 20 36.11 17.99 -11.89
N ALA A 21 37.00 18.30 -12.83
CA ALA A 21 38.42 18.49 -12.55
C ALA A 21 38.67 19.99 -12.30
N THR A 22 39.10 20.32 -11.09
CA THR A 22 39.60 21.63 -10.67
C THR A 22 41.06 21.78 -11.08
N LEU A 23 41.43 22.98 -11.53
CA LEU A 23 42.79 23.45 -11.72
C LEU A 23 43.52 23.45 -10.37
N ASP A 24 44.75 22.92 -10.35
CA ASP A 24 45.76 23.23 -9.34
C ASP A 24 46.99 23.79 -10.06
N GLU A 25 47.51 24.87 -9.49
CA GLU A 25 48.65 25.69 -9.91
C GLU A 25 50.00 25.04 -9.52
N GLU A 26 51.11 25.64 -9.99
CA GLU A 26 52.51 25.54 -9.48
C GLU A 26 53.29 24.28 -9.95
N ASP A 27 54.51 24.29 -10.53
CA ASP A 27 55.77 25.05 -10.41
C ASP A 27 56.54 25.02 -11.77
N LEU A 28 57.13 26.09 -12.33
CA LEU A 28 58.38 26.82 -12.03
C LEU A 28 59.72 26.13 -12.48
N VAL A 29 60.51 26.88 -13.29
CA VAL A 29 61.97 26.72 -13.67
C VAL A 29 62.29 25.63 -14.72
N ASP A 30 63.13 25.73 -15.77
CA ASP A 30 64.11 26.67 -16.37
C ASP A 30 64.10 26.37 -17.90
N SER A 31 64.25 27.30 -18.84
CA SER A 31 65.57 27.64 -19.41
C SER A 31 65.41 28.80 -20.42
N LEU A 32 66.33 29.76 -20.31
CA LEU A 32 66.48 30.98 -21.11
C LEU A 32 66.74 30.74 -22.60
N SER A 33 66.22 31.63 -23.46
CA SER A 33 67.00 32.30 -24.53
C SER A 33 66.17 33.38 -25.22
N GLU A 34 66.68 34.61 -25.19
CA GLU A 34 66.52 35.74 -26.10
C GLU A 34 65.35 35.77 -27.12
N GLY A 35 64.67 36.91 -27.14
CA GLY A 35 64.49 37.64 -28.40
C GLY A 35 63.10 37.63 -29.02
N ASP A 36 62.48 38.81 -28.95
CA ASP A 36 61.62 39.39 -29.98
C ASP A 36 60.09 39.11 -29.98
N VAL A 37 59.38 40.18 -29.59
CA VAL A 37 58.23 40.77 -30.31
C VAL A 37 56.96 39.89 -30.46
N TYR A 38 56.03 40.06 -29.52
CA TYR A 38 54.62 39.73 -29.72
C TYR A 38 53.93 40.82 -30.57
N PRO A 39 53.32 40.43 -31.68
CA PRO A 39 51.92 40.75 -31.87
C PRO A 39 51.19 39.47 -32.28
N ASN A 40 50.16 39.12 -31.53
CA ASN A 40 48.92 38.48 -31.96
C ASN A 40 48.24 37.88 -30.73
N HIS A 41 47.28 38.62 -30.20
CA HIS A 41 46.28 38.13 -29.26
C HIS A 41 45.57 36.93 -29.91
N LEU A 42 45.98 35.71 -29.54
CA LEU A 42 45.34 34.48 -29.97
C LEU A 42 43.98 34.37 -29.28
N GLN A 43 42.95 34.83 -29.98
CA GLN A 43 41.57 34.76 -29.51
C GLN A 43 41.11 33.29 -29.62
N VAL A 44 41.26 32.53 -28.53
CA VAL A 44 40.66 31.19 -28.40
C VAL A 44 39.16 31.33 -28.25
N ASN A 45 38.50 31.34 -29.41
CA ASN A 45 37.07 31.33 -29.52
C ASN A 45 36.57 29.94 -29.09
N PHE A 46 36.18 29.79 -27.82
CA PHE A 46 35.45 28.62 -27.36
C PHE A 46 34.07 28.62 -28.04
N ARG A 47 34.02 28.06 -29.25
CA ARG A 47 32.76 27.62 -29.84
C ARG A 47 32.21 26.55 -28.89
N SER A 48 31.18 26.90 -28.14
CA SER A 48 30.28 25.91 -27.54
C SER A 48 29.96 24.86 -28.62
N PRO A 49 29.89 23.56 -28.30
CA PRO A 49 29.49 22.56 -29.27
C PRO A 49 27.99 22.69 -29.56
N ARG A 50 27.62 23.74 -30.32
CA ARG A 50 26.43 23.71 -31.17
C ARG A 50 26.74 22.75 -32.29
N SER A 51 26.53 21.46 -32.06
CA SER A 51 26.09 20.49 -33.08
C SER A 51 26.29 19.04 -32.60
N GLY A 52 25.28 18.53 -31.90
CA GLY A 52 24.99 17.08 -31.94
C GLY A 52 24.75 16.56 -33.38
N GLN A 53 24.60 17.47 -34.36
CA GLN A 53 24.46 17.17 -35.79
C GLN A 53 25.77 16.82 -36.51
N ARG A 54 26.97 17.15 -36.00
CA ARG A 54 28.22 16.88 -36.71
C ARG A 54 28.81 15.48 -36.49
N CYS A 55 28.44 14.79 -35.41
CA CYS A 55 28.88 13.40 -35.18
C CYS A 55 28.24 12.39 -36.15
N TRP A 56 27.12 12.73 -36.79
CA TRP A 56 26.39 11.84 -37.70
C TRP A 56 26.90 11.89 -39.15
N ALA A 57 27.66 12.93 -39.52
CA ALA A 57 28.11 13.15 -40.89
C ALA A 57 29.37 12.33 -41.26
N ALA A 58 30.23 12.01 -40.29
CA ALA A 58 31.52 11.33 -40.51
C ALA A 58 31.49 9.79 -40.33
N ARG A 59 30.33 9.22 -39.95
CA ARG A 59 30.17 7.79 -39.69
C ARG A 59 29.98 6.99 -40.99
N THR A 60 30.57 5.80 -41.04
CA THR A 60 30.46 4.89 -42.19
C THR A 60 29.02 4.42 -42.38
N GLN A 61 28.65 4.04 -43.61
CA GLN A 61 27.28 3.58 -43.92
C GLN A 61 26.87 2.36 -43.08
N LEU A 62 27.84 1.52 -42.69
CA LEU A 62 27.63 0.36 -41.83
C LEU A 62 27.22 0.77 -40.41
N GLU A 63 27.89 1.77 -39.82
CA GLU A 63 27.58 2.26 -38.47
C GLU A 63 26.18 2.90 -38.41
N LYS A 64 25.77 3.63 -39.45
CA LYS A 64 24.42 4.20 -39.52
C LYS A 64 23.36 3.11 -39.55
N ARG A 65 23.56 2.07 -40.36
CA ARG A 65 22.66 0.90 -40.42
C ARG A 65 22.61 0.16 -39.09
N LEU A 66 23.75 0.00 -38.42
CA LEU A 66 23.83 -0.65 -37.12
C LEU A 66 23.10 0.15 -36.03
N VAL A 67 23.27 1.47 -35.98
CA VAL A 67 22.58 2.35 -35.03
C VAL A 67 21.07 2.33 -35.24
N VAL A 68 20.61 2.37 -36.50
CA VAL A 68 19.18 2.26 -36.82
C VAL A 68 18.63 0.90 -36.38
N LEU A 69 19.34 -0.19 -36.66
CA LEU A 69 18.92 -1.54 -36.26
C LEU A 69 18.85 -1.69 -34.73
N VAL A 70 19.85 -1.20 -34.00
CA VAL A 70 19.86 -1.20 -32.52
C VAL A 70 18.72 -0.35 -31.97
N ALA A 71 18.44 0.82 -32.55
CA ALA A 71 17.33 1.67 -32.14
C ALA A 71 15.97 0.98 -32.36
N LEU A 72 15.80 0.27 -33.48
CA LEU A 72 14.59 -0.50 -33.76
C LEU A 72 14.40 -1.67 -32.79
N LEU A 73 15.47 -2.42 -32.49
CA LEU A 73 15.43 -3.52 -31.52
C LEU A 73 15.13 -2.99 -30.11
N ALA A 74 15.76 -1.89 -29.71
CA ALA A 74 15.50 -1.25 -28.42
C ALA A 74 14.04 -0.76 -28.32
N ALA A 75 13.51 -0.14 -29.38
CA ALA A 75 12.11 0.27 -29.43
C ALA A 75 11.15 -0.93 -29.36
N GLY A 76 11.46 -2.04 -30.05
CA GLY A 76 10.69 -3.29 -29.97
C GLY A 76 10.68 -3.89 -28.56
N MET A 77 11.84 -3.92 -27.89
CA MET A 77 11.96 -4.36 -26.50
C MET A 77 11.13 -3.49 -25.55
N VAL A 78 11.20 -2.16 -25.70
CA VAL A 78 10.41 -1.23 -24.89
C VAL A 78 8.91 -1.41 -25.12
N ALA A 79 8.49 -1.58 -26.38
CA ALA A 79 7.09 -1.85 -26.72
C ALA A 79 6.60 -3.19 -26.12
N CYS A 80 7.44 -4.23 -26.15
CA CYS A 80 7.12 -5.52 -25.56
C CYS A 80 6.98 -5.43 -24.03
N LEU A 81 7.91 -4.74 -23.36
CA LEU A 81 7.85 -4.52 -21.91
C LEU A 81 6.63 -3.66 -21.51
N ALA A 82 6.29 -2.65 -22.30
CA ALA A 82 5.10 -1.84 -22.09
C ALA A 82 3.82 -2.69 -22.25
N ALA A 83 3.75 -3.54 -23.29
CA ALA A 83 2.62 -4.45 -23.49
C ALA A 83 2.48 -5.45 -22.33
N LEU A 84 3.58 -6.04 -21.87
CA LEU A 84 3.59 -6.94 -20.71
C LEU A 84 3.21 -6.22 -19.41
N GLY A 85 3.68 -4.98 -19.21
CA GLY A 85 3.30 -4.16 -18.06
C GLY A 85 1.82 -3.79 -18.05
N ILE A 86 1.24 -3.51 -19.23
CA ILE A 86 -0.20 -3.30 -19.39
C ILE A 86 -0.96 -4.57 -19.06
N GLN A 87 -0.56 -5.72 -19.61
CA GLN A 87 -1.18 -7.03 -19.32
C GLN A 87 -1.10 -7.43 -17.84
N TYR A 88 0.01 -7.10 -17.17
CA TYR A 88 0.16 -7.35 -15.74
C TYR A 88 -0.76 -6.45 -14.90
N ARG A 89 -0.98 -5.20 -15.35
CA ARG A 89 -1.83 -4.22 -14.66
C ARG A 89 -3.32 -4.46 -14.89
N THR A 90 -3.70 -5.02 -16.04
CA THR A 90 -5.08 -5.40 -16.35
C THR A 90 -5.48 -6.75 -15.74
N ARG A 91 -4.52 -7.55 -15.27
CA ARG A 91 -4.82 -8.64 -14.34
C ARG A 91 -5.24 -8.05 -13.01
N THR A 92 -6.55 -8.00 -12.80
CA THR A 92 -7.11 -7.86 -11.45
C THR A 92 -6.54 -8.99 -10.58
N PRO A 93 -6.07 -8.69 -9.35
CA PRO A 93 -5.73 -9.74 -8.42
C PRO A 93 -6.98 -10.58 -8.18
N SER A 94 -6.85 -11.91 -8.21
CA SER A 94 -7.97 -12.86 -8.01
C SER A 94 -8.54 -12.83 -6.59
N VAL A 95 -7.92 -12.07 -5.67
CA VAL A 95 -8.29 -11.99 -4.26
C VAL A 95 -8.32 -10.53 -3.79
N CYS A 96 -9.26 -10.24 -2.90
CA CYS A 96 -9.35 -8.94 -2.26
C CYS A 96 -8.35 -8.88 -1.09
N LEU A 97 -7.56 -7.80 -1.03
CA LEU A 97 -6.55 -7.57 0.02
C LEU A 97 -6.87 -6.34 0.86
N SER A 98 -8.13 -5.91 0.90
CA SER A 98 -8.56 -4.86 1.82
C SER A 98 -8.51 -5.37 3.26
N GLU A 99 -8.27 -4.46 4.21
CA GLU A 99 -8.27 -4.79 5.64
C GLU A 99 -9.58 -5.48 6.07
N ALA A 100 -10.72 -4.98 5.60
CA ALA A 100 -12.02 -5.59 5.85
C ALA A 100 -12.11 -7.03 5.31
N CYS A 101 -11.57 -7.30 4.12
CA CYS A 101 -11.58 -8.65 3.56
C CYS A 101 -10.73 -9.62 4.37
N ILE A 102 -9.55 -9.20 4.80
CA ILE A 102 -8.65 -10.01 5.63
C ILE A 102 -9.31 -10.31 6.98
N SER A 103 -9.91 -9.30 7.61
CA SER A 103 -10.62 -9.45 8.90
C SER A 103 -11.79 -10.45 8.80
N VAL A 104 -12.66 -10.30 7.80
CA VAL A 104 -13.79 -11.21 7.59
C VAL A 104 -13.32 -12.63 7.27
N THR A 105 -12.32 -12.78 6.39
CA THR A 105 -11.77 -14.09 6.02
C THR A 105 -11.17 -14.81 7.23
N SER A 106 -10.46 -14.08 8.10
CA SER A 106 -9.90 -14.64 9.33
C SER A 106 -10.99 -15.16 10.29
N SER A 107 -12.11 -14.42 10.40
CA SER A 107 -13.26 -14.81 11.23
C SER A 107 -14.00 -16.02 10.67
N ILE A 108 -14.10 -16.15 9.35
CA ILE A 108 -14.66 -17.33 8.68
C ILE A 108 -13.75 -18.53 8.95
N LEU A 109 -12.45 -18.39 8.72
CA LEU A 109 -11.49 -19.49 8.88
C LEU A 109 -11.39 -20.00 10.32
N SER A 110 -11.52 -19.12 11.32
CA SER A 110 -11.53 -19.53 12.73
C SER A 110 -12.82 -20.25 13.14
N SER A 111 -13.92 -20.02 12.42
CA SER A 111 -15.21 -20.65 12.69
C SER A 111 -15.33 -22.04 12.07
N MET A 112 -14.62 -22.29 10.96
CA MET A 112 -14.66 -23.55 10.23
C MET A 112 -13.81 -24.65 10.88
N ASP A 113 -14.21 -25.91 10.67
CA ASP A 113 -13.44 -27.10 10.97
C ASP A 113 -13.13 -27.88 9.67
N PRO A 114 -11.91 -27.74 9.10
CA PRO A 114 -11.56 -28.37 7.84
C PRO A 114 -11.32 -29.88 7.95
N THR A 115 -11.42 -30.47 9.14
CA THR A 115 -11.25 -31.93 9.33
C THR A 115 -12.50 -32.73 8.95
N VAL A 116 -13.64 -32.06 8.81
CA VAL A 116 -14.93 -32.66 8.46
C VAL A 116 -15.20 -32.48 6.97
N ASP A 117 -15.71 -33.52 6.31
CA ASP A 117 -16.12 -33.42 4.91
C ASP A 117 -17.40 -32.55 4.79
N PRO A 118 -17.36 -31.41 4.08
CA PRO A 118 -18.53 -30.55 3.89
C PRO A 118 -19.69 -31.24 3.16
N CYS A 119 -19.42 -32.28 2.37
CA CYS A 119 -20.46 -33.05 1.69
C CYS A 119 -21.22 -33.99 2.62
N GLN A 120 -20.68 -34.29 3.81
CA GLN A 120 -21.31 -35.15 4.81
C GLN A 120 -21.99 -34.32 5.91
N ASP A 121 -21.27 -33.33 6.47
CA ASP A 121 -21.79 -32.44 7.50
C ASP A 121 -21.24 -31.02 7.32
N PHE A 122 -21.98 -30.23 6.54
CA PHE A 122 -21.65 -28.83 6.30
C PHE A 122 -21.74 -27.98 7.58
N PHE A 123 -22.58 -28.34 8.56
CA PHE A 123 -22.72 -27.55 9.77
C PHE A 123 -21.48 -27.67 10.64
N THR A 124 -20.99 -28.88 10.87
CA THR A 124 -19.75 -29.08 11.63
C THR A 124 -18.54 -28.54 10.87
N TYR A 125 -18.50 -28.68 9.53
CA TYR A 125 -17.46 -28.04 8.73
C TYR A 125 -17.46 -26.51 8.84
N ALA A 126 -18.63 -25.86 8.78
CA ALA A 126 -18.73 -24.40 8.76
C ALA A 126 -18.62 -23.76 10.16
N CYS A 127 -19.11 -24.43 11.20
CA CYS A 127 -19.26 -23.88 12.55
C CYS A 127 -18.50 -24.64 13.64
N GLY A 128 -17.93 -25.81 13.34
CA GLY A 128 -17.31 -26.68 14.34
C GLY A 128 -16.14 -26.03 15.09
N GLY A 129 -15.35 -25.19 14.41
CA GLY A 129 -14.30 -24.39 15.05
C GLY A 129 -14.89 -23.37 16.04
N TRP A 130 -15.96 -22.68 15.64
CA TRP A 130 -16.63 -21.70 16.48
C TRP A 130 -17.24 -22.35 17.74
N ILE A 131 -17.89 -23.50 17.59
CA ILE A 131 -18.51 -24.24 18.72
C ILE A 131 -17.44 -24.67 19.73
N LYS A 132 -16.28 -25.15 19.27
CA LYS A 132 -15.16 -25.54 20.13
C LYS A 132 -14.59 -24.35 20.91
N ALA A 133 -14.55 -23.17 20.30
CA ALA A 133 -14.01 -21.96 20.90
C ALA A 133 -15.00 -21.19 21.80
N ASN A 134 -16.31 -21.40 21.65
CA ASN A 134 -17.36 -20.62 22.31
C ASN A 134 -18.32 -21.54 23.09
N PRO A 135 -17.92 -22.06 24.27
CA PRO A 135 -18.84 -22.78 25.15
C PRO A 135 -19.96 -21.87 25.63
N VAL A 136 -21.11 -22.45 25.98
CA VAL A 136 -22.27 -21.70 26.48
C VAL A 136 -21.91 -21.05 27.82
N PRO A 137 -21.95 -19.71 27.94
CA PRO A 137 -21.66 -19.02 29.19
C PRO A 137 -22.75 -19.26 30.24
N ASP A 138 -22.39 -19.08 31.51
CA ASP A 138 -23.35 -19.14 32.61
C ASP A 138 -24.45 -18.09 32.43
N GLY A 139 -25.70 -18.50 32.71
CA GLY A 139 -26.88 -17.63 32.56
C GLY A 139 -27.54 -17.69 31.18
N HIS A 140 -26.96 -18.37 30.20
CA HIS A 140 -27.57 -18.60 28.90
C HIS A 140 -27.87 -20.09 28.69
N SER A 141 -29.03 -20.43 28.15
CA SER A 141 -29.35 -21.82 27.75
C SER A 141 -28.85 -22.16 26.34
N ARG A 142 -28.49 -21.14 25.54
CA ARG A 142 -27.97 -21.28 24.17
C ARG A 142 -27.04 -20.13 23.83
N TRP A 143 -25.99 -20.43 23.08
CA TRP A 143 -25.01 -19.45 22.65
C TRP A 143 -24.77 -19.54 21.14
N GLY A 144 -24.73 -18.39 20.48
CA GLY A 144 -24.66 -18.28 19.03
C GLY A 144 -24.53 -16.83 18.59
N THR A 145 -24.48 -16.60 17.28
CA THR A 145 -24.33 -15.26 16.69
C THR A 145 -25.40 -14.28 17.16
N PHE A 146 -26.66 -14.71 17.28
CA PHE A 146 -27.73 -13.84 17.76
C PHE A 146 -27.57 -13.46 19.23
N SER A 147 -27.16 -14.40 20.09
CA SER A 147 -26.88 -14.10 21.50
C SER A 147 -25.73 -13.10 21.62
N ASN A 148 -24.66 -13.30 20.84
CA ASN A 148 -23.52 -12.39 20.81
C ASN A 148 -23.91 -10.97 20.36
N LEU A 149 -24.68 -10.87 19.27
CA LEU A 149 -25.18 -9.59 18.76
C LEU A 149 -26.10 -8.89 19.78
N TRP A 150 -26.96 -9.64 20.45
CA TRP A 150 -27.84 -9.11 21.48
C TRP A 150 -27.05 -8.50 22.64
N GLU A 151 -26.10 -9.25 23.21
CA GLU A 151 -25.24 -8.76 24.30
C GLU A 151 -24.44 -7.52 23.88
N HIS A 152 -23.90 -7.52 22.66
CA HIS A 152 -23.19 -6.35 22.12
C HIS A 152 -24.10 -5.12 22.04
N ASN A 153 -25.31 -5.27 21.53
CA ASN A 153 -26.29 -4.18 21.47
C ASN A 153 -26.70 -3.70 22.86
N GLN A 154 -26.94 -4.62 23.81
CA GLN A 154 -27.28 -4.26 25.20
C GLN A 154 -26.14 -3.49 25.87
N ALA A 155 -24.88 -3.88 25.63
CA ALA A 155 -23.72 -3.16 26.14
C ALA A 155 -23.66 -1.71 25.60
N ILE A 156 -23.93 -1.52 24.30
CA ILE A 156 -23.99 -0.19 23.69
C ILE A 156 -25.14 0.64 24.31
N ILE A 157 -26.35 0.08 24.41
CA ILE A 157 -27.50 0.77 25.00
C ILE A 157 -27.19 1.20 26.44
N LYS A 158 -26.65 0.29 27.25
CA LYS A 158 -26.24 0.57 28.63
C LYS A 158 -25.19 1.69 28.69
N HIS A 159 -24.22 1.67 27.78
CA HIS A 159 -23.21 2.72 27.70
C HIS A 159 -23.81 4.09 27.36
N LEU A 160 -24.73 4.15 26.40
CA LEU A 160 -25.43 5.38 26.02
C LEU A 160 -26.28 5.91 27.17
N LEU A 161 -27.02 5.04 27.85
CA LEU A 161 -27.85 5.43 29.00
C LEU A 161 -27.00 5.90 30.19
N GLY A 162 -25.88 5.24 30.49
CA GLY A 162 -24.99 5.63 31.59
C GLY A 162 -24.33 7.01 31.39
N LYS A 163 -24.11 7.42 30.14
CA LYS A 163 -23.63 8.78 29.82
C LYS A 163 -24.74 9.83 29.94
N HIS A 164 -26.01 9.44 29.82
CA HIS A 164 -27.13 10.37 29.89
C HIS A 164 -27.39 10.84 31.33
N PRO A 165 -27.69 12.13 31.58
CA PRO A 165 -27.99 12.65 32.92
C PRO A 165 -29.10 11.87 33.65
N LEU A 166 -30.14 11.43 32.94
CA LEU A 166 -31.22 10.57 33.49
C LEU A 166 -30.73 9.17 33.91
N GLY A 167 -29.75 8.59 33.22
CA GLY A 167 -29.21 7.27 33.58
C GLY A 167 -28.37 7.31 34.84
N LYS A 168 -27.74 8.45 35.16
CA LYS A 168 -27.05 8.68 36.44
C LYS A 168 -28.01 8.68 37.63
N HIS A 169 -29.25 9.17 37.44
CA HIS A 169 -30.29 9.10 38.48
C HIS A 169 -30.87 7.69 38.64
N LEU A 170 -30.98 6.90 37.57
CA LEU A 170 -31.42 5.49 37.65
C LEU A 170 -30.37 4.56 38.27
N ALA A 171 -29.07 4.81 38.03
CA ALA A 171 -27.97 4.03 38.61
C ALA A 171 -27.65 4.41 40.08
N ALA A 172 -28.14 5.55 40.56
CA ALA A 172 -27.97 6.02 41.94
C ALA A 172 -29.14 5.63 42.87
N GLY A 173 -30.15 4.92 42.35
CA GLY A 173 -31.20 4.34 43.18
C GLY A 173 -30.67 3.12 43.95
N PRO A 174 -30.98 2.96 45.25
CA PRO A 174 -30.63 1.75 45.99
C PRO A 174 -31.27 0.55 45.30
N VAL A 175 -30.44 -0.44 44.95
CA VAL A 175 -30.89 -1.77 44.50
C VAL A 175 -31.32 -2.63 45.70
N ASP A 176 -32.04 -2.03 46.64
CA ASP A 176 -32.55 -2.70 47.84
C ASP A 176 -34.07 -2.57 47.85
N GLY A 177 -34.76 -3.62 47.42
CA GLY A 177 -36.21 -3.75 47.62
C GLY A 177 -37.03 -3.81 46.34
N LEU A 178 -36.93 -4.91 45.59
CA LEU A 178 -37.99 -5.31 44.68
C LEU A 178 -39.17 -5.88 45.48
N GLN A 179 -39.88 -5.02 46.21
CA GLN A 179 -41.23 -5.31 46.67
C GLN A 179 -42.06 -4.02 46.66
N SER A 180 -43.13 -4.05 45.86
CA SER A 180 -44.28 -3.16 45.94
C SER A 180 -44.11 -1.72 45.43
N THR A 181 -44.23 -1.53 44.11
CA THR A 181 -45.16 -0.51 43.58
C THR A 181 -45.75 -0.98 42.26
N ALA A 182 -47.04 -1.26 42.28
CA ALA A 182 -47.85 -1.66 41.15
C ALA A 182 -47.85 -0.56 40.07
N VAL A 183 -47.48 -0.93 38.84
CA VAL A 183 -47.78 -0.14 37.64
C VAL A 183 -49.28 -0.23 37.41
N ARG A 184 -50.01 0.82 37.79
CA ARG A 184 -51.45 0.95 37.55
C ARG A 184 -51.68 1.27 36.07
N TRP A 185 -52.00 0.26 35.27
CA TRP A 185 -52.52 0.42 33.92
C TRP A 185 -53.97 0.90 33.97
N THR A 186 -54.20 2.21 33.95
CA THR A 186 -55.54 2.74 33.65
C THR A 186 -55.77 2.71 32.15
N TYR A 187 -56.50 1.69 31.70
CA TYR A 187 -57.10 1.65 30.37
C TYR A 187 -58.17 2.76 30.27
N LEU A 188 -57.99 3.66 29.30
CA LEU A 188 -58.99 4.64 28.90
C LEU A 188 -60.17 3.93 28.22
N ALA A 189 -61.26 3.71 28.96
CA ALA A 189 -62.57 3.43 28.38
C ALA A 189 -63.28 4.75 28.08
N ARG A 190 -63.45 5.10 26.80
CA ARG A 190 -64.44 6.09 26.35
C ARG A 190 -65.83 5.42 26.30
N PRO A 191 -66.90 6.01 26.84
CA PRO A 191 -68.23 5.83 26.29
C PRO A 191 -68.52 6.96 25.27
N GLY A 192 -69.43 6.67 24.35
CA GLY A 192 -69.77 7.50 23.18
C GLY A 192 -70.57 8.76 23.47
#